data_AF-A0A925LT85-F1
#
_entry.id   AF-A0A925LT85-F1
#
_cell.length_a   1.000
_cell.length_b   1.000
_cell.length_c   1.000
_cell.angle_alpha   90.00
_cell.angle_beta   90.00
_cell.angle_gamma   90.00
#
_symmetry.space_group_name_H-M   'P 1'
#
loop_
_entity.id
_entity.type
_entity.pdbx_description
1 polymer ?
#
loop_
_entity_poly.entity_id
_entity_poly.type
_entity_poly.pdbx_seq_one_letter_code
_entity_poly.pdbx_strand_id
1 'polypeptide(L)'
;ARYADSFGFQVDRPWDMWPWRDWVIKAYNDNMPFDEFITWQLAGDLLPNATDEQILATAFNRLNQQESEGGSVEEEYRVEYVCDRVQTFSTTFLGLTFECARCHDHKFDPLTHKEYYQFFAMFQNIDEAGLYSYFTTSPPTPALTMQDASSHQKLAELRLAVSSLEAAVEEIRRSREPAFAAWLNSPDRIGKTSLLMPELGRFQFETLAGDKLANSVAPDKPAVLKGENKLAPGHDGNGVEFTGDDSIDLPFGNFKREEPFTVSLWLKTPDVKERAVVFHRSRAWTDAASRGYELLIENGRLKWSLIHFWPGNAASTSTKSPLPVNEWVHVVVSSDGSSRASGLTIRINGESTDIEVVKDSLTREITGGGGDNIALGERFRDRGFKGGMVDDFRVFSRRLSDLEALATFDEVAASSLLTRPTEQLDETQRATLLDHFLMTTDDAWTQHLAALQSARGALAQFNDGLKEIMVMRELPEPKKAYVLYRGEYTQRREEVFAGTPAALSPFPEDAPKNRLGLAKWLT
;
A
#
# COMPACT_ATOMS: atom_id res chain seq x y z
N ALA A 1 1.61 2.73 -31.72
CA ALA A 1 0.89 2.59 -30.44
C ALA A 1 -0.55 2.14 -30.68
N ARG A 2 -1.08 1.25 -29.84
CA ARG A 2 -2.48 0.78 -29.91
C ARG A 2 -3.36 1.65 -29.00
N TYR A 3 -3.57 2.91 -29.41
CA TYR A 3 -4.34 3.86 -28.61
C TYR A 3 -5.82 3.48 -28.53
N ALA A 4 -6.36 3.47 -27.31
CA ALA A 4 -7.78 3.45 -27.01
C ALA A 4 -8.03 4.21 -25.70
N ASP A 5 -9.21 4.80 -25.55
CA ASP A 5 -9.71 5.33 -24.28
C ASP A 5 -10.49 4.24 -23.51
N SER A 6 -10.00 3.00 -23.60
CA SER A 6 -10.53 1.83 -22.90
C SER A 6 -9.44 0.80 -22.66
N PHE A 7 -9.63 -0.06 -21.65
CA PHE A 7 -8.68 -1.13 -21.35
C PHE A 7 -8.66 -2.26 -22.39
N GLY A 8 -9.77 -2.47 -23.11
CA GLY A 8 -9.94 -3.61 -23.99
C GLY A 8 -9.81 -4.96 -23.26
N PHE A 9 -9.38 -5.99 -23.98
CA PHE A 9 -9.26 -7.37 -23.52
C PHE A 9 -10.60 -8.08 -23.22
N GLN A 10 -11.05 -8.11 -21.96
CA GLN A 10 -12.26 -8.81 -21.54
C GLN A 10 -13.52 -7.93 -21.63
N VAL A 11 -13.40 -6.68 -21.16
CA VAL A 11 -14.50 -5.71 -21.08
C VAL A 11 -13.99 -4.35 -21.53
N ASP A 12 -14.75 -3.68 -22.39
CA ASP A 12 -14.41 -2.37 -22.94
C ASP A 12 -14.70 -1.24 -21.93
N ARG A 13 -14.01 -1.28 -20.78
CA ARG A 13 -14.15 -0.28 -19.71
C ARG A 13 -13.39 0.99 -20.07
N PRO A 14 -13.96 2.19 -19.82
CA PRO A 14 -13.35 3.44 -20.19
C PRO A 14 -12.08 3.69 -19.38
N TRP A 15 -11.15 4.38 -20.03
CA TRP A 15 -9.93 4.88 -19.47
C TRP A 15 -9.56 6.20 -20.17
N ASP A 16 -9.12 7.22 -19.42
CA ASP A 16 -8.68 8.49 -20.01
C ASP A 16 -7.20 8.43 -20.49
N MET A 17 -6.95 8.08 -21.75
CA MET A 17 -5.61 8.12 -22.39
C MET A 17 -5.42 9.32 -23.31
N TRP A 18 -6.48 10.08 -23.56
CA TRP A 18 -6.45 11.30 -24.36
C TRP A 18 -5.32 12.29 -24.01
N PRO A 19 -4.82 12.45 -22.75
CA PRO A 19 -3.71 13.37 -22.50
C PRO A 19 -2.42 12.97 -23.22
N TRP A 20 -2.16 11.66 -23.36
CA TRP A 20 -1.02 11.18 -24.15
C TRP A 20 -1.22 11.45 -25.64
N ARG A 21 -2.43 11.23 -26.17
CA ARG A 21 -2.76 11.56 -27.57
C ARG A 21 -2.54 13.05 -27.86
N ASP A 22 -3.03 13.90 -26.98
CA ASP A 22 -2.89 15.35 -27.13
C ASP A 22 -1.42 15.77 -27.05
N TRP A 23 -0.63 15.14 -26.18
CA TRP A 23 0.82 15.29 -26.16
C TRP A 23 1.47 14.89 -27.50
N VAL A 24 1.10 13.75 -28.09
CA VAL A 24 1.63 13.33 -29.40
C VAL A 24 1.31 14.37 -30.48
N ILE A 25 0.05 14.82 -30.57
CA ILE A 25 -0.38 15.83 -31.54
C ILE A 25 0.42 17.12 -31.36
N LYS A 26 0.59 17.57 -30.11
CA LYS A 26 1.37 18.75 -29.78
C LYS A 26 2.85 18.58 -30.18
N ALA A 27 3.49 17.46 -29.87
CA ALA A 27 4.89 17.20 -30.21
C ALA A 27 5.15 17.30 -31.74
N TYR A 28 4.24 16.76 -32.56
CA TYR A 28 4.31 16.91 -34.00
C TYR A 28 4.09 18.36 -34.45
N ASN A 29 3.09 19.05 -33.91
CA ASN A 29 2.81 20.45 -34.24
C ASN A 29 3.96 21.39 -33.87
N ASP A 30 4.66 21.10 -32.79
CA ASP A 30 5.84 21.84 -32.33
C ASP A 30 7.12 21.49 -33.10
N ASN A 31 7.05 20.54 -34.06
CA ASN A 31 8.19 19.99 -34.80
C ASN A 31 9.29 19.44 -33.87
N MET A 32 8.90 18.71 -32.83
CA MET A 32 9.84 18.03 -31.94
C MET A 32 10.79 17.13 -32.76
N PRO A 33 12.12 17.19 -32.52
CA PRO A 33 13.07 16.28 -33.13
C PRO A 33 12.67 14.81 -32.90
N PHE A 34 12.80 13.98 -33.94
CA PHE A 34 12.26 12.62 -33.90
C PHE A 34 13.00 11.73 -32.89
N ASP A 35 14.30 11.96 -32.69
CA ASP A 35 15.11 11.33 -31.67
C ASP A 35 14.62 11.65 -30.25
N GLU A 36 14.26 12.91 -30.01
CA GLU A 36 13.65 13.35 -28.75
C GLU A 36 12.26 12.74 -28.55
N PHE A 37 11.43 12.74 -29.59
CA PHE A 37 10.09 12.14 -29.57
C PHE A 37 10.11 10.64 -29.22
N ILE A 38 11.05 9.90 -29.80
CA ILE A 38 11.29 8.48 -29.47
C ILE A 38 11.76 8.35 -28.02
N THR A 39 12.76 9.14 -27.63
CA THR A 39 13.39 9.06 -26.30
C THR A 39 12.37 9.30 -25.20
N TRP A 40 11.51 10.31 -25.34
CA TRP A 40 10.49 10.61 -24.33
C TRP A 40 9.46 9.49 -24.21
N GLN A 41 8.99 8.93 -25.33
CA GLN A 41 8.04 7.82 -25.31
C GLN A 41 8.62 6.54 -24.71
N LEU A 42 9.89 6.23 -24.98
CA LEU A 42 10.51 5.01 -24.47
C LEU A 42 11.02 5.15 -23.04
N ALA A 43 11.51 6.33 -22.65
CA ALA A 43 12.35 6.49 -21.47
C ALA A 43 12.28 7.89 -20.84
N GLY A 44 11.24 8.68 -21.10
CA GLY A 44 11.11 10.02 -20.55
C GLY A 44 11.15 10.07 -19.01
N ASP A 45 10.69 9.01 -18.34
CA ASP A 45 10.76 8.88 -16.88
C ASP A 45 12.18 8.66 -16.32
N LEU A 46 13.14 8.28 -17.18
CA LEU A 46 14.54 8.04 -16.84
C LEU A 46 15.44 9.23 -17.16
N LEU A 47 14.90 10.30 -17.72
CA LEU A 47 15.65 11.52 -17.97
C LEU A 47 16.01 12.20 -16.64
N PRO A 48 17.21 12.80 -16.52
CA PRO A 48 17.58 13.56 -15.35
C PRO A 48 16.56 14.68 -15.09
N ASN A 49 15.99 14.73 -13.90
CA ASN A 49 14.94 15.70 -13.53
C ASN A 49 13.76 15.71 -14.51
N ALA A 50 13.31 14.52 -14.93
CA ALA A 50 12.23 14.36 -15.89
C ALA A 50 11.01 15.23 -15.56
N THR A 51 10.55 16.00 -16.54
CA THR A 51 9.33 16.81 -16.44
C THR A 51 8.07 15.94 -16.55
N ASP A 52 6.94 16.43 -16.05
CA ASP A 52 5.66 15.71 -16.15
C ASP A 52 5.29 15.40 -17.62
N GLU A 53 5.67 16.26 -18.57
CA GLU A 53 5.48 16.03 -20.01
C GLU A 53 6.35 14.88 -20.54
N GLN A 54 7.62 14.80 -20.10
CA GLN A 54 8.52 13.69 -20.42
C GLN A 54 8.01 12.36 -19.84
N ILE A 55 7.50 12.38 -18.61
CA ILE A 55 6.92 11.18 -17.97
C ILE A 55 5.61 10.79 -18.66
N LEU A 56 4.75 11.75 -18.99
CA LEU A 56 3.49 11.53 -19.72
C LEU A 56 3.72 10.81 -21.05
N ALA A 57 4.76 11.18 -21.80
CA ALA A 57 5.12 10.54 -23.06
C ALA A 57 5.27 9.02 -22.93
N THR A 58 5.76 8.54 -21.78
CA THR A 58 5.99 7.12 -21.52
C THR A 58 4.71 6.28 -21.43
N ALA A 59 3.53 6.93 -21.35
CA ALA A 59 2.25 6.26 -21.46
C ALA A 59 2.15 5.42 -22.73
N PHE A 60 2.92 5.72 -23.79
CA PHE A 60 3.14 4.86 -24.96
C PHE A 60 3.33 3.38 -24.60
N ASN A 61 4.12 3.06 -23.56
CA ASN A 61 4.41 1.69 -23.13
C ASN A 61 3.29 1.06 -22.26
N ARG A 62 2.22 1.80 -21.98
CA ARG A 62 1.08 1.38 -21.14
C ARG A 62 -0.23 1.29 -21.91
N LEU A 63 -0.21 1.46 -23.24
CA LEU A 63 -1.37 1.38 -24.13
C LEU A 63 -1.72 -0.05 -24.55
N ASN A 64 -1.15 -1.06 -23.91
CA ASN A 64 -1.52 -2.45 -24.13
C ASN A 64 -2.91 -2.73 -23.53
N GLN A 65 -3.61 -3.72 -24.09
CA GLN A 65 -4.87 -4.18 -23.51
C GLN A 65 -4.64 -4.79 -22.12
N GLN A 66 -5.60 -4.63 -21.20
CA GLN A 66 -5.48 -5.12 -19.82
C GLN A 66 -6.69 -5.93 -19.35
N GLU A 67 -6.45 -6.82 -18.40
CA GLU A 67 -7.39 -7.78 -17.82
C GLU A 67 -7.78 -7.34 -16.40
N SER A 68 -9.00 -7.72 -15.99
CA SER A 68 -9.51 -7.58 -14.62
C SER A 68 -10.34 -8.78 -14.16
N GLU A 69 -10.35 -9.88 -14.92
CA GLU A 69 -11.08 -11.08 -14.57
C GLU A 69 -10.65 -11.63 -13.20
N GLY A 70 -11.62 -11.88 -12.33
CA GLY A 70 -11.34 -12.45 -11.03
C GLY A 70 -10.79 -13.87 -11.14
N GLY A 71 -9.69 -14.13 -10.45
CA GLY A 71 -8.95 -15.39 -10.55
C GLY A 71 -7.78 -15.34 -11.52
N SER A 72 -7.57 -14.22 -12.23
CA SER A 72 -6.37 -13.98 -13.03
C SER A 72 -5.10 -14.08 -12.19
N VAL A 73 -4.06 -14.68 -12.77
CA VAL A 73 -2.75 -14.76 -12.14
C VAL A 73 -1.94 -13.51 -12.50
N GLU A 74 -1.61 -12.67 -11.50
CA GLU A 74 -0.87 -11.41 -11.69
C GLU A 74 0.39 -11.59 -12.55
N GLU A 75 1.20 -12.60 -12.25
CA GLU A 75 2.47 -12.84 -12.95
C GLU A 75 2.29 -13.20 -14.43
N GLU A 76 1.21 -13.91 -14.79
CA GLU A 76 0.90 -14.26 -16.17
C GLU A 76 0.69 -13.00 -17.00
N TYR A 77 -0.26 -12.16 -16.57
CA TYR A 77 -0.61 -10.94 -17.29
C TYR A 77 0.49 -9.88 -17.22
N ARG A 78 1.24 -9.80 -16.11
CA ARG A 78 2.44 -8.97 -16.07
C ARG A 78 3.44 -9.39 -17.15
N VAL A 79 3.71 -10.69 -17.31
CA VAL A 79 4.61 -11.19 -18.35
C VAL A 79 4.06 -10.90 -19.75
N GLU A 80 2.75 -11.12 -19.98
CA GLU A 80 2.10 -10.78 -21.25
C GLU A 80 2.24 -9.29 -21.61
N TYR A 81 2.09 -8.39 -20.64
CA TYR A 81 2.14 -6.95 -20.92
C TYR A 81 3.55 -6.48 -21.22
N VAL A 82 4.56 -7.08 -20.57
CA VAL A 82 5.95 -6.83 -20.95
C VAL A 82 6.22 -7.37 -22.35
N CYS A 83 5.68 -8.54 -22.71
CA CYS A 83 5.78 -9.07 -24.06
C CYS A 83 5.14 -8.14 -25.09
N ASP A 84 3.97 -7.57 -24.79
CA ASP A 84 3.32 -6.58 -25.66
C ASP A 84 4.16 -5.31 -25.85
N ARG A 85 4.84 -4.83 -24.79
CA ARG A 85 5.79 -3.71 -24.90
C ARG A 85 6.96 -4.03 -25.84
N VAL A 86 7.55 -5.22 -25.71
CA VAL A 86 8.63 -5.68 -26.60
C VAL A 86 8.15 -5.75 -28.06
N GLN A 87 6.95 -6.28 -28.30
CA GLN A 87 6.37 -6.40 -29.64
C GLN A 87 6.04 -5.03 -30.24
N THR A 88 5.42 -4.16 -29.44
CA THR A 88 5.05 -2.80 -29.82
C THR A 88 6.31 -2.00 -30.17
N PHE A 89 7.36 -2.09 -29.36
CA PHE A 89 8.66 -1.47 -29.65
C PHE A 89 9.26 -2.00 -30.96
N SER A 90 9.38 -3.33 -31.09
CA SER A 90 10.04 -3.97 -32.24
C SER A 90 9.32 -3.68 -33.55
N THR A 91 7.99 -3.76 -33.56
CA THR A 91 7.17 -3.47 -34.74
C THR A 91 7.21 -1.97 -35.09
N THR A 92 7.05 -1.10 -34.09
CA THR A 92 6.91 0.35 -34.33
C THR A 92 8.22 0.99 -34.77
N PHE A 93 9.34 0.62 -34.14
CA PHE A 93 10.60 1.35 -34.32
C PHE A 93 11.64 0.57 -35.13
N LEU A 94 11.66 -0.76 -35.05
CA LEU A 94 12.61 -1.58 -35.81
C LEU A 94 12.00 -2.08 -37.14
N GLY A 95 10.67 -2.08 -37.26
CA GLY A 95 9.97 -2.71 -38.38
C GLY A 95 10.15 -4.24 -38.41
N LEU A 96 10.40 -4.86 -37.25
CA LEU A 96 10.68 -6.29 -37.12
C LEU A 96 9.53 -7.03 -36.43
N THR A 97 9.17 -8.21 -36.96
CA THR A 97 8.26 -9.15 -36.30
C THR A 97 9.02 -10.01 -35.30
N PHE A 98 9.17 -9.53 -34.06
CA PHE A 98 9.99 -10.18 -33.04
C PHE A 98 9.21 -11.23 -32.22
N GLU A 99 7.91 -11.40 -32.47
CA GLU A 99 6.99 -12.24 -31.69
C GLU A 99 7.40 -13.71 -31.64
N CYS A 100 7.88 -14.28 -32.76
CA CYS A 100 8.25 -15.70 -32.80
C CYS A 100 9.43 -16.01 -31.86
N ALA A 101 10.32 -15.03 -31.67
CA ALA A 101 11.47 -15.13 -30.77
C ALA A 101 11.07 -15.26 -29.30
N ARG A 102 9.79 -15.05 -28.95
CA ARG A 102 9.28 -15.30 -27.60
C ARG A 102 9.38 -16.77 -27.17
N CYS A 103 9.21 -17.71 -28.11
CA CYS A 103 9.05 -19.12 -27.79
C CYS A 103 10.20 -20.01 -28.27
N HIS A 104 10.87 -19.59 -29.34
CA HIS A 104 12.03 -20.25 -29.94
C HIS A 104 12.80 -19.23 -30.78
N ASP A 105 14.02 -19.54 -31.22
CA ASP A 105 14.75 -18.66 -32.15
C ASP A 105 13.90 -18.38 -33.39
N HIS A 106 13.91 -17.13 -33.86
CA HIS A 106 13.11 -16.72 -34.99
C HIS A 106 13.42 -17.57 -36.23
N LYS A 107 12.39 -17.96 -36.97
CA LYS A 107 12.50 -18.99 -38.01
C LYS A 107 13.36 -18.58 -39.21
N PHE A 108 13.34 -17.29 -39.55
CA PHE A 108 13.96 -16.77 -40.78
C PHE A 108 15.00 -15.69 -40.49
N ASP A 109 14.65 -14.72 -39.64
CA ASP A 109 15.58 -13.68 -39.19
C ASP A 109 16.59 -14.17 -38.13
N PRO A 110 17.81 -13.60 -38.11
CA PRO A 110 18.88 -13.94 -37.16
C PRO A 110 18.62 -13.34 -35.77
N LEU A 111 17.52 -13.75 -35.17
CA LEU A 111 16.95 -13.22 -33.94
C LEU A 111 16.72 -14.38 -32.98
N THR A 112 17.44 -14.41 -31.87
CA THR A 112 17.40 -15.52 -30.92
C THR A 112 16.34 -15.34 -29.86
N HIS A 113 15.92 -16.47 -29.28
CA HIS A 113 15.00 -16.52 -28.15
C HIS A 113 15.55 -15.77 -26.94
N LYS A 114 16.87 -15.87 -26.71
CA LYS A 114 17.53 -15.14 -25.62
C LYS A 114 17.43 -13.64 -25.80
N GLU A 115 17.66 -13.13 -27.01
CA GLU A 115 17.61 -11.70 -27.33
C GLU A 115 16.21 -11.11 -27.15
N TYR A 116 15.14 -11.89 -27.37
CA TYR A 116 13.77 -11.46 -27.02
C TYR A 116 13.67 -11.10 -25.54
N TYR A 117 14.19 -11.96 -24.67
CA TYR A 117 14.17 -11.71 -23.23
C TYR A 117 15.19 -10.65 -22.77
N GLN A 118 16.19 -10.31 -23.60
CA GLN A 118 17.04 -9.15 -23.36
C GLN A 118 16.28 -7.84 -23.54
N PHE A 119 15.37 -7.73 -24.52
CA PHE A 119 14.44 -6.59 -24.57
C PHE A 119 13.41 -6.65 -23.45
N PHE A 120 12.85 -7.82 -23.13
CA PHE A 120 11.92 -8.00 -22.01
C PHE A 120 12.49 -7.42 -20.70
N ALA A 121 13.77 -7.68 -20.43
CA ALA A 121 14.47 -7.18 -19.24
C ALA A 121 14.47 -5.64 -19.12
N MET A 122 14.37 -4.91 -20.22
CA MET A 122 14.30 -3.44 -20.22
C MET A 122 12.90 -2.92 -19.89
N PHE A 123 11.83 -3.63 -20.26
CA PHE A 123 10.45 -3.15 -20.14
C PHE A 123 9.70 -3.61 -18.88
N GLN A 124 10.23 -4.57 -18.12
CA GLN A 124 9.54 -5.14 -16.97
C GLN A 124 9.73 -4.40 -15.64
N ASN A 125 10.63 -3.42 -15.58
CA ASN A 125 11.12 -2.83 -14.34
C ASN A 125 10.15 -1.80 -13.72
N ILE A 126 8.84 -2.00 -13.82
CA ILE A 126 7.82 -1.13 -13.23
C ILE A 126 7.01 -1.85 -12.17
N ASP A 127 6.43 -1.07 -11.26
CA ASP A 127 5.66 -1.55 -10.11
C ASP A 127 4.18 -1.79 -10.46
N GLU A 128 3.92 -2.92 -11.11
CA GLU A 128 2.59 -3.31 -11.58
C GLU A 128 2.28 -4.79 -11.28
N ALA A 129 0.99 -5.09 -11.11
CA ALA A 129 0.46 -6.45 -11.01
C ALA A 129 0.00 -7.02 -12.37
N GLY A 130 0.07 -6.22 -13.45
CA GLY A 130 -0.45 -6.63 -14.75
C GLY A 130 -1.96 -6.77 -14.80
N LEU A 131 -2.71 -6.06 -13.94
CA LEU A 131 -4.17 -6.09 -13.89
C LEU A 131 -4.70 -4.70 -13.56
N TYR A 132 -5.92 -4.41 -14.02
CA TYR A 132 -6.69 -3.25 -13.57
C TYR A 132 -7.80 -3.61 -12.59
N SER A 133 -8.26 -2.63 -11.83
CA SER A 133 -9.30 -2.85 -10.83
C SER A 133 -10.70 -2.92 -11.46
N TYR A 134 -11.43 -3.99 -11.16
CA TYR A 134 -12.85 -4.10 -11.49
C TYR A 134 -13.75 -3.26 -10.57
N PHE A 135 -13.40 -3.11 -9.28
CA PHE A 135 -14.24 -2.44 -8.28
C PHE A 135 -13.90 -0.96 -8.07
N THR A 136 -12.83 -0.46 -8.67
CA THR A 136 -12.42 0.94 -8.57
C THR A 136 -12.13 1.53 -9.96
N THR A 137 -12.15 2.85 -10.05
CA THR A 137 -11.83 3.59 -11.29
C THR A 137 -10.38 4.07 -11.32
N SER A 138 -9.53 3.63 -10.38
CA SER A 138 -8.17 4.16 -10.33
C SER A 138 -7.28 3.54 -11.37
N PRO A 139 -6.31 4.32 -11.86
CA PRO A 139 -5.33 3.81 -12.76
C PRO A 139 -4.41 2.76 -12.12
N PRO A 140 -4.07 1.66 -12.83
CA PRO A 140 -2.96 0.82 -12.46
C PRO A 140 -1.67 1.61 -12.31
N THR A 141 -0.87 1.19 -11.35
CA THR A 141 0.42 1.81 -11.09
C THR A 141 1.47 1.33 -12.09
N PRO A 142 2.53 2.12 -12.34
CA PRO A 142 2.69 3.52 -11.96
C PRO A 142 1.73 4.47 -12.69
N ALA A 143 1.30 5.52 -11.99
CA ALA A 143 0.45 6.57 -12.53
C ALA A 143 1.05 7.96 -12.24
N LEU A 144 0.83 8.90 -13.16
CA LEU A 144 1.20 10.30 -13.06
C LEU A 144 -0.04 11.13 -12.71
N THR A 145 0.07 11.94 -11.67
CA THR A 145 -0.93 12.97 -11.37
C THR A 145 -0.79 14.13 -12.35
N MET A 146 -1.83 14.36 -13.13
CA MET A 146 -1.89 15.45 -14.11
C MET A 146 -2.01 16.78 -13.39
N GLN A 147 -1.05 17.67 -13.63
CA GLN A 147 -0.97 18.99 -13.01
C GLN A 147 -0.85 20.07 -14.09
N ASP A 148 -1.47 21.20 -13.83
CA ASP A 148 -1.23 22.48 -14.49
C ASP A 148 -0.44 23.42 -13.55
N ALA A 149 -0.08 24.60 -14.04
CA ALA A 149 0.70 25.56 -13.24
C ALA A 149 0.00 25.93 -11.91
N SER A 150 -1.34 26.01 -11.91
CA SER A 150 -2.12 26.41 -10.72
C SER A 150 -2.13 25.31 -9.66
N SER A 151 -2.30 24.06 -10.09
CA SER A 151 -2.31 22.88 -9.22
C SER A 151 -0.91 22.53 -8.72
N HIS A 152 0.14 22.72 -9.52
CA HIS A 152 1.52 22.65 -9.05
C HIS A 152 1.78 23.63 -7.91
N GLN A 153 1.40 24.91 -8.09
CA GLN A 153 1.59 25.93 -7.05
C GLN A 153 0.81 25.57 -5.78
N LYS A 154 -0.46 25.13 -5.92
CA LYS A 154 -1.28 24.81 -4.77
C LYS A 154 -0.78 23.57 -4.01
N LEU A 155 -0.33 22.53 -4.71
CA LEU A 155 0.28 21.36 -4.08
C LEU A 155 1.58 21.73 -3.35
N ALA A 156 2.41 22.59 -3.93
CA ALA A 156 3.64 23.06 -3.28
C ALA A 156 3.32 23.81 -1.97
N GLU A 157 2.31 24.70 -1.98
CA GLU A 157 1.82 25.40 -0.79
C GLU A 157 1.34 24.44 0.30
N LEU A 158 0.48 23.47 -0.07
CA LEU A 158 -0.08 22.50 0.87
C LEU A 158 0.98 21.55 1.44
N ARG A 159 1.92 21.09 0.61
CA ARG A 159 3.06 20.27 1.06
C ARG A 159 3.98 21.05 2.00
N LEU A 160 4.21 22.34 1.71
CA LEU A 160 4.99 23.20 2.60
C LEU A 160 4.30 23.38 3.96
N ALA A 161 2.98 23.58 3.98
CA ALA A 161 2.21 23.68 5.22
C ALA A 161 2.32 22.39 6.07
N VAL A 162 2.16 21.22 5.45
CA VAL A 162 2.32 19.92 6.13
C VAL A 162 3.75 19.76 6.65
N SER A 163 4.77 19.92 5.79
CA SER A 163 6.17 19.73 6.18
C SER A 163 6.63 20.68 7.28
N SER A 164 6.12 21.93 7.30
CA SER A 164 6.41 22.91 8.35
C SER A 164 5.85 22.47 9.70
N LEU A 165 4.60 21.98 9.72
CA LEU A 165 3.97 21.46 10.93
C LEU A 165 4.64 20.17 11.41
N GLU A 166 5.05 19.29 10.49
CA GLU A 166 5.78 18.06 10.81
C GLU A 166 7.17 18.35 11.41
N ALA A 167 7.91 19.31 10.85
CA ALA A 167 9.21 19.73 11.37
C ALA A 167 9.11 20.32 12.78
N ALA A 168 7.99 20.98 13.12
CA ALA A 168 7.75 21.56 14.44
C ALA A 168 7.37 20.53 15.51
N VAL A 169 7.00 19.29 15.16
CA VAL A 169 6.54 18.27 16.13
C VAL A 169 7.57 18.02 17.22
N GLU A 170 8.84 17.84 16.84
CA GLU A 170 9.89 17.51 17.81
C GLU A 170 10.28 18.73 18.67
N GLU A 171 10.25 19.93 18.10
CA GLU A 171 10.46 21.16 18.87
C GLU A 171 9.34 21.35 19.91
N ILE A 172 8.09 21.16 19.49
CA ILE A 172 6.95 21.25 20.41
C ILE A 172 7.04 20.17 21.48
N ARG A 173 7.35 18.92 21.11
CA ARG A 173 7.58 17.81 22.06
C ARG A 173 8.56 18.22 23.15
N ARG A 174 9.74 18.74 22.76
CA ARG A 174 10.78 19.20 23.70
C ARG A 174 10.33 20.39 24.55
N SER A 175 9.58 21.32 23.96
CA SER A 175 9.05 22.49 24.68
C SER A 175 8.08 22.12 25.80
N ARG A 176 7.47 20.92 25.73
CA ARG A 176 6.53 20.41 26.75
C ARG A 176 7.22 19.69 27.90
N GLU A 177 8.54 19.47 27.86
CA GLU A 177 9.27 18.77 28.93
C GLU A 177 9.05 19.37 30.33
N PRO A 178 9.03 20.71 30.52
CA PRO A 178 8.73 21.29 31.84
C PRO A 178 7.31 21.02 32.31
N ALA A 179 6.32 21.06 31.40
CA ALA A 179 4.93 20.77 31.72
C ALA A 179 4.74 19.28 32.06
N PHE A 180 5.42 18.40 31.32
CA PHE A 180 5.47 16.97 31.62
C PHE A 180 6.12 16.68 32.98
N ALA A 181 7.23 17.34 33.31
CA ALA A 181 7.87 17.19 34.61
C ALA A 181 6.97 17.65 35.78
N ALA A 182 6.17 18.70 35.57
CA ALA A 182 5.15 19.12 36.54
C ALA A 182 4.02 18.09 36.66
N TRP A 183 3.54 17.56 35.53
CA TRP A 183 2.49 16.53 35.50
C TRP A 183 2.92 15.22 36.19
N LEU A 184 4.18 14.78 36.00
CA LEU A 184 4.70 13.57 36.64
C LEU A 184 4.57 13.57 38.17
N ASN A 185 4.63 14.76 38.77
CA ASN A 185 4.54 14.99 40.22
C ASN A 185 3.15 15.47 40.66
N SER A 186 2.19 15.58 39.74
CA SER A 186 0.83 16.02 40.05
C SER A 186 -0.01 14.87 40.59
N PRO A 187 -0.87 15.10 41.61
CA PRO A 187 -1.88 14.12 42.01
C PRO A 187 -2.86 13.79 40.86
N ASP A 188 -3.02 14.69 39.89
CA ASP A 188 -3.89 14.52 38.73
C ASP A 188 -3.35 13.49 37.71
N ARG A 189 -2.09 13.05 37.85
CA ARG A 189 -1.50 11.96 37.05
C ARG A 189 -2.34 10.67 37.13
N ILE A 190 -3.00 10.46 38.26
CA ILE A 190 -3.85 9.30 38.57
C ILE A 190 -5.34 9.64 38.35
N GLY A 191 -5.66 10.90 38.02
CA GLY A 191 -7.00 11.48 38.11
C GLY A 191 -8.04 11.06 37.07
N LYS A 192 -7.72 10.14 36.15
CA LYS A 192 -8.69 9.57 35.20
C LYS A 192 -9.08 8.15 35.64
N THR A 193 -10.36 7.92 35.88
CA THR A 193 -10.90 6.59 36.28
C THR A 193 -10.73 5.51 35.21
N SER A 194 -10.40 5.88 33.97
CA SER A 194 -10.11 4.98 32.86
C SER A 194 -8.81 5.41 32.17
N LEU A 195 -7.87 4.46 32.00
CA LEU A 195 -6.65 4.66 31.22
C LEU A 195 -6.94 4.83 29.74
N LEU A 196 -7.98 4.16 29.24
CA LEU A 196 -8.37 4.17 27.85
C LEU A 196 -9.36 5.31 27.60
N MET A 197 -9.04 6.13 26.60
CA MET A 197 -10.02 7.07 26.00
C MET A 197 -11.12 6.30 25.25
N PRO A 198 -12.24 6.96 24.87
CA PRO A 198 -13.38 6.29 24.26
C PRO A 198 -13.00 5.46 23.03
N GLU A 199 -13.41 4.20 23.08
CA GLU A 199 -13.38 3.27 21.96
C GLU A 199 -14.52 3.61 20.98
N LEU A 200 -14.36 3.28 19.70
CA LEU A 200 -15.44 3.36 18.72
C LEU A 200 -16.33 2.09 18.77
N GLY A 201 -15.71 0.94 19.07
CA GLY A 201 -16.39 -0.33 19.22
C GLY A 201 -15.47 -1.38 19.84
N ARG A 202 -16.08 -2.27 20.64
CA ARG A 202 -15.39 -3.38 21.32
C ARG A 202 -16.20 -4.66 21.21
N PHE A 203 -15.55 -5.70 20.70
CA PHE A 203 -16.17 -7.00 20.43
C PHE A 203 -15.39 -8.09 21.18
N GLN A 204 -15.91 -8.47 22.35
CA GLN A 204 -15.36 -9.54 23.20
C GLN A 204 -15.89 -10.93 22.83
N PHE A 205 -16.82 -11.00 21.87
CA PHE A 205 -17.39 -12.26 21.36
C PHE A 205 -18.06 -13.19 22.40
N GLU A 206 -18.42 -12.66 23.57
CA GLU A 206 -19.08 -13.42 24.64
C GLU A 206 -20.57 -13.72 24.41
N THR A 207 -21.23 -12.95 23.55
CA THR A 207 -22.68 -13.07 23.36
C THR A 207 -23.02 -12.97 21.89
N LEU A 208 -23.63 -14.05 21.39
CA LEU A 208 -24.17 -14.17 20.04
C LEU A 208 -25.70 -14.32 20.12
N ALA A 209 -26.43 -13.33 19.62
CA ALA A 209 -27.89 -13.34 19.52
C ALA A 209 -28.32 -13.45 18.06
N GLY A 210 -28.64 -14.67 17.61
CA GLY A 210 -28.84 -14.93 16.18
C GLY A 210 -27.50 -14.81 15.43
N ASP A 211 -27.42 -13.85 14.51
CA ASP A 211 -26.21 -13.49 13.76
C ASP A 211 -25.47 -12.28 14.35
N LYS A 212 -25.93 -11.74 15.49
CA LYS A 212 -25.40 -10.50 16.07
C LYS A 212 -24.46 -10.77 17.23
N LEU A 213 -23.23 -10.31 17.09
CA LEU A 213 -22.22 -10.29 18.15
C LEU A 213 -22.30 -8.96 18.89
N ALA A 214 -22.37 -9.04 20.22
CA ALA A 214 -22.51 -7.86 21.06
C ALA A 214 -21.31 -6.90 20.92
N ASN A 215 -21.64 -5.61 20.87
CA ASN A 215 -20.68 -4.52 20.98
C ASN A 215 -20.83 -3.87 22.36
N SER A 216 -19.81 -3.97 23.21
CA SER A 216 -19.89 -3.48 24.60
C SER A 216 -19.81 -1.97 24.72
N VAL A 217 -19.39 -1.27 23.67
CA VAL A 217 -19.24 0.20 23.64
C VAL A 217 -20.45 0.86 22.98
N ALA A 218 -20.95 0.29 21.88
CA ALA A 218 -22.13 0.78 21.16
C ALA A 218 -23.12 -0.36 20.90
N PRO A 219 -23.99 -0.70 21.89
CA PRO A 219 -24.89 -1.85 21.81
C PRO A 219 -25.89 -1.83 20.64
N ASP A 220 -26.21 -0.64 20.11
CA ASP A 220 -27.04 -0.43 18.92
C ASP A 220 -26.33 -0.78 17.60
N LYS A 221 -25.02 -1.03 17.66
CA LYS A 221 -24.15 -1.32 16.52
C LYS A 221 -23.41 -2.65 16.72
N PRO A 222 -24.13 -3.79 16.75
CA PRO A 222 -23.52 -5.11 16.86
C PRO A 222 -22.73 -5.47 15.59
N ALA A 223 -21.76 -6.38 15.72
CA ALA A 223 -21.12 -7.00 14.57
C ALA A 223 -22.03 -8.12 14.03
N VAL A 224 -21.89 -8.42 12.74
CA VAL A 224 -22.68 -9.44 12.05
C VAL A 224 -21.78 -10.62 11.72
N LEU A 225 -22.06 -11.76 12.35
CA LEU A 225 -21.42 -13.03 12.04
C LEU A 225 -22.09 -13.63 10.80
N LYS A 226 -21.30 -13.88 9.75
CA LYS A 226 -21.78 -14.57 8.56
C LYS A 226 -21.35 -16.04 8.55
N GLY A 227 -22.16 -16.84 7.87
CA GLY A 227 -21.88 -18.24 7.58
C GLY A 227 -21.56 -19.08 8.82
N GLU A 228 -20.45 -19.80 8.77
CA GLU A 228 -20.15 -20.89 9.70
C GLU A 228 -19.03 -20.58 10.71
N ASN A 229 -18.59 -19.32 10.80
CA ASN A 229 -17.71 -18.89 11.89
C ASN A 229 -18.35 -19.20 13.25
N LYS A 230 -17.55 -19.62 14.22
CA LYS A 230 -18.06 -20.11 15.51
C LYS A 230 -17.34 -19.46 16.68
N LEU A 231 -18.08 -19.29 17.76
CA LEU A 231 -17.49 -19.00 19.07
C LEU A 231 -16.80 -20.26 19.60
N ALA A 232 -15.62 -20.09 20.15
CA ALA A 232 -14.80 -21.13 20.74
C ALA A 232 -14.03 -20.55 21.95
N PRO A 233 -13.47 -21.38 22.86
CA PRO A 233 -12.66 -20.88 23.97
C PRO A 233 -11.54 -19.93 23.49
N GLY A 234 -11.62 -18.67 23.92
CA GLY A 234 -10.77 -17.56 23.51
C GLY A 234 -9.49 -17.41 24.33
N HIS A 235 -8.91 -16.22 24.30
CA HIS A 235 -7.87 -15.82 25.26
C HIS A 235 -8.53 -15.58 26.63
N ASP A 236 -9.59 -14.77 26.64
CA ASP A 236 -10.39 -14.47 27.84
C ASP A 236 -11.86 -14.78 27.54
N GLY A 237 -12.35 -15.93 28.02
CA GLY A 237 -13.73 -16.35 27.74
C GLY A 237 -13.86 -16.97 26.35
N ASN A 238 -14.60 -16.32 25.45
CA ASN A 238 -14.87 -16.78 24.10
C ASN A 238 -14.15 -15.92 23.06
N GLY A 239 -13.57 -16.56 22.04
CA GLY A 239 -13.11 -15.92 20.81
C GLY A 239 -13.85 -16.48 19.60
N VAL A 240 -13.50 -15.99 18.42
CA VAL A 240 -14.00 -16.51 17.14
C VAL A 240 -12.94 -17.39 16.52
N GLU A 241 -13.29 -18.62 16.14
CA GLU A 241 -12.50 -19.45 15.23
C GLU A 241 -13.03 -19.29 13.80
N PHE A 242 -12.17 -18.89 12.87
CA PHE A 242 -12.56 -18.58 11.49
C PHE A 242 -12.48 -19.78 10.56
N THR A 243 -13.47 -19.92 9.69
CA THR A 243 -13.46 -20.90 8.59
C THR A 243 -12.47 -20.52 7.49
N GLY A 244 -12.24 -19.21 7.33
CA GLY A 244 -11.47 -18.61 6.23
C GLY A 244 -12.31 -18.29 4.99
N ASP A 245 -13.59 -18.69 4.98
CA ASP A 245 -14.52 -18.49 3.86
C ASP A 245 -15.70 -17.58 4.22
N ASP A 246 -15.87 -17.25 5.51
CA ASP A 246 -16.92 -16.38 6.01
C ASP A 246 -16.36 -15.20 6.81
N SER A 247 -17.00 -14.03 6.69
CA SER A 247 -16.59 -12.82 7.39
C SER A 247 -17.35 -12.58 8.70
N ILE A 248 -16.77 -11.75 9.57
CA ILE A 248 -17.53 -11.00 10.58
C ILE A 248 -17.46 -9.52 10.22
N ASP A 249 -18.61 -8.88 10.05
CA ASP A 249 -18.69 -7.47 9.64
C ASP A 249 -18.96 -6.56 10.83
N LEU A 250 -18.11 -5.56 11.02
CA LEU A 250 -18.22 -4.56 12.10
C LEU A 250 -18.72 -3.24 11.51
N PRO A 251 -19.70 -2.54 12.12
CA PRO A 251 -20.36 -1.38 11.53
C PRO A 251 -19.53 -0.06 11.59
N PHE A 252 -18.20 -0.16 11.64
CA PHE A 252 -17.27 0.96 11.75
C PHE A 252 -16.03 0.76 10.87
N GLY A 253 -15.22 1.82 10.78
CA GLY A 253 -13.87 1.73 10.26
C GLY A 253 -13.67 2.27 8.84
N ASN A 254 -14.57 3.10 8.32
CA ASN A 254 -14.34 3.77 7.03
C ASN A 254 -13.36 4.96 7.16
N PHE A 255 -12.16 4.68 7.70
CA PHE A 255 -11.12 5.67 7.90
C PHE A 255 -10.46 6.05 6.58
N LYS A 256 -10.18 7.35 6.44
CA LYS A 256 -9.34 7.88 5.35
C LYS A 256 -7.87 7.78 5.70
N ARG A 257 -7.01 7.93 4.69
CA ARG A 257 -5.55 7.82 4.84
C ARG A 257 -4.92 8.87 5.76
N GLU A 258 -5.54 10.04 5.88
CA GLU A 258 -5.11 11.15 6.72
C GLU A 258 -5.68 11.10 8.15
N GLU A 259 -6.62 10.19 8.40
CA GLU A 259 -7.25 10.04 9.71
C GLU A 259 -6.43 9.07 10.56
N PRO A 260 -6.00 9.47 11.77
CA PRO A 260 -5.34 8.56 12.67
C PRO A 260 -6.36 7.56 13.24
N PHE A 261 -5.97 6.30 13.34
CA PHE A 261 -6.81 5.26 13.94
C PHE A 261 -5.97 4.12 14.49
N THR A 262 -6.54 3.34 15.41
CA THR A 262 -5.89 2.18 16.02
C THR A 262 -6.86 1.01 16.09
N VAL A 263 -6.35 -0.20 15.88
CA VAL A 263 -7.06 -1.46 16.11
C VAL A 263 -6.24 -2.31 17.07
N SER A 264 -6.91 -2.90 18.06
CA SER A 264 -6.32 -3.82 19.04
C SER A 264 -7.06 -5.14 18.99
N LEU A 265 -6.36 -6.26 19.09
CA LEU A 265 -6.97 -7.59 19.12
C LEU A 265 -6.04 -8.63 19.72
N TRP A 266 -6.60 -9.68 20.31
CA TRP A 266 -5.91 -10.94 20.50
C TRP A 266 -6.00 -11.79 19.24
N LEU A 267 -4.91 -12.45 18.89
CA LEU A 267 -4.75 -13.23 17.67
C LEU A 267 -4.05 -14.56 17.99
N LYS A 268 -4.50 -15.66 17.39
CA LYS A 268 -3.81 -16.95 17.45
C LYS A 268 -3.85 -17.63 16.08
N THR A 269 -2.69 -17.98 15.55
CA THR A 269 -2.56 -18.69 14.26
C THR A 269 -2.27 -20.18 14.49
N PRO A 270 -2.96 -21.11 13.83
CA PRO A 270 -2.77 -22.56 14.03
C PRO A 270 -1.55 -23.13 13.29
N ASP A 271 -1.04 -22.40 12.30
CA ASP A 271 0.08 -22.78 11.44
C ASP A 271 0.79 -21.54 10.88
N VAL A 272 1.90 -21.77 10.18
CA VAL A 272 2.63 -20.73 9.46
C VAL A 272 1.90 -20.44 8.15
N LYS A 273 1.17 -19.32 8.10
CA LYS A 273 0.41 -18.90 6.92
C LYS A 273 1.34 -18.37 5.83
N GLU A 274 1.22 -18.88 4.60
CA GLU A 274 1.79 -18.22 3.42
C GLU A 274 1.12 -16.86 3.20
N ARG A 275 -0.22 -16.83 3.28
CA ARG A 275 -1.04 -15.63 3.23
C ARG A 275 -2.38 -15.89 3.93
N ALA A 276 -2.81 -14.99 4.81
CA ALA A 276 -4.11 -15.00 5.46
C ALA A 276 -4.58 -13.58 5.80
N VAL A 277 -5.85 -13.29 5.54
CA VAL A 277 -6.48 -12.01 5.90
C VAL A 277 -7.04 -12.08 7.32
N VAL A 278 -6.42 -11.35 8.26
CA VAL A 278 -6.93 -11.24 9.64
C VAL A 278 -8.11 -10.29 9.69
N PHE A 279 -7.92 -9.07 9.19
CA PHE A 279 -9.01 -8.13 8.97
C PHE A 279 -8.67 -7.16 7.83
N HIS A 280 -9.71 -6.57 7.25
CA HIS A 280 -9.57 -5.60 6.18
C HIS A 280 -10.79 -4.69 6.06
N ARG A 281 -10.63 -3.64 5.23
CA ARG A 281 -11.73 -2.79 4.72
C ARG A 281 -11.89 -2.88 3.19
N SER A 282 -10.93 -3.49 2.49
CA SER A 282 -11.01 -3.70 1.03
C SER A 282 -12.17 -4.63 0.65
N ARG A 283 -12.63 -4.65 -0.60
CA ARG A 283 -13.55 -5.71 -1.05
C ARG A 283 -12.83 -6.98 -1.45
N ALA A 284 -11.78 -6.82 -2.25
CA ALA A 284 -11.11 -7.92 -2.94
C ALA A 284 -9.61 -7.66 -2.98
N TRP A 285 -8.84 -8.67 -3.39
CA TRP A 285 -7.41 -8.51 -3.62
C TRP A 285 -7.13 -7.71 -4.91
N THR A 286 -6.89 -8.38 -6.04
CA THR A 286 -6.55 -7.71 -7.31
C THR A 286 -7.71 -6.93 -7.90
N ASP A 287 -8.92 -7.49 -7.86
CA ASP A 287 -10.11 -6.87 -8.46
C ASP A 287 -10.45 -5.49 -7.85
N ALA A 288 -10.10 -5.26 -6.58
CA ALA A 288 -10.30 -3.97 -5.91
C ALA A 288 -8.98 -3.21 -5.73
N ALA A 289 -7.89 -3.68 -6.34
CA ALA A 289 -6.52 -3.22 -6.12
C ALA A 289 -6.11 -3.17 -4.64
N SER A 290 -6.77 -3.99 -3.81
CA SER A 290 -6.70 -3.98 -2.34
C SER A 290 -7.02 -2.65 -1.68
N ARG A 291 -7.84 -1.81 -2.32
CA ARG A 291 -8.16 -0.47 -1.82
C ARG A 291 -8.76 -0.48 -0.41
N GLY A 292 -8.05 0.08 0.55
CA GLY A 292 -8.46 0.12 1.95
C GLY A 292 -7.25 0.01 2.86
N TYR A 293 -7.48 -0.58 4.02
CA TYR A 293 -6.41 -1.04 4.90
C TYR A 293 -6.65 -2.51 5.24
N GLU A 294 -5.57 -3.17 5.66
CA GLU A 294 -5.57 -4.59 5.97
C GLU A 294 -4.46 -4.97 6.95
N LEU A 295 -4.79 -5.90 7.84
CA LEU A 295 -3.83 -6.68 8.59
C LEU A 295 -3.80 -8.10 8.03
N LEU A 296 -2.66 -8.49 7.50
CA LEU A 296 -2.42 -9.81 6.95
C LEU A 296 -1.38 -10.57 7.77
N ILE A 297 -1.42 -11.90 7.67
CA ILE A 297 -0.26 -12.75 7.92
C ILE A 297 0.29 -13.17 6.56
N GLU A 298 1.54 -12.83 6.25
CA GLU A 298 2.21 -13.17 4.99
C GLU A 298 3.57 -13.81 5.32
N ASN A 299 3.79 -15.04 4.87
CA ASN A 299 4.96 -15.86 5.23
C ASN A 299 5.19 -15.92 6.76
N GLY A 300 4.11 -16.07 7.53
CA GLY A 300 4.11 -16.10 9.00
C GLY A 300 4.28 -14.74 9.68
N ARG A 301 4.56 -13.65 8.96
CA ARG A 301 4.80 -12.31 9.51
C ARG A 301 3.53 -11.47 9.46
N LEU A 302 3.35 -10.57 10.42
CA LEU A 302 2.28 -9.58 10.33
C LEU A 302 2.64 -8.53 9.29
N LYS A 303 1.65 -8.11 8.50
CA LYS A 303 1.77 -7.04 7.52
C LYS A 303 0.60 -6.08 7.68
N TRP A 304 0.91 -4.83 7.98
CA TRP A 304 -0.06 -3.76 8.19
C TRP A 304 0.05 -2.74 7.07
N SER A 305 -1.06 -2.51 6.34
CA SER A 305 -1.03 -1.73 5.10
C SER A 305 -2.22 -0.80 4.95
N LEU A 306 -1.97 0.38 4.39
CA LEU A 306 -2.94 1.32 3.81
C LEU A 306 -2.68 1.39 2.30
N ILE A 307 -3.69 1.17 1.48
CA ILE A 307 -3.53 0.86 0.05
C ILE A 307 -4.58 1.64 -0.77
N HIS A 308 -4.11 2.40 -1.76
CA HIS A 308 -4.96 2.93 -2.83
C HIS A 308 -5.03 1.97 -4.02
N PHE A 309 -3.85 1.45 -4.41
CA PHE A 309 -3.69 0.49 -5.51
C PHE A 309 -2.41 -0.34 -5.29
N TRP A 310 -2.54 -1.64 -5.03
CA TRP A 310 -1.40 -2.56 -4.87
C TRP A 310 -0.84 -2.99 -6.23
N PRO A 311 0.50 -3.10 -6.41
CA PRO A 311 1.56 -2.89 -5.43
C PRO A 311 2.07 -1.44 -5.29
N GLY A 312 1.65 -0.51 -6.15
CA GLY A 312 2.31 0.78 -6.27
C GLY A 312 1.96 1.86 -5.24
N ASN A 313 0.69 2.21 -5.10
CA ASN A 313 0.25 3.36 -4.29
C ASN A 313 -0.22 2.86 -2.91
N ALA A 314 0.73 2.69 -2.00
CA ALA A 314 0.51 2.10 -0.68
C ALA A 314 1.55 2.54 0.36
N ALA A 315 1.17 2.47 1.63
CA ALA A 315 2.04 2.52 2.79
C ALA A 315 1.89 1.18 3.49
N SER A 316 2.99 0.44 3.65
CA SER A 316 2.95 -0.93 4.15
C SER A 316 4.20 -1.27 4.92
N THR A 317 4.00 -1.93 6.06
CA THR A 317 5.07 -2.41 6.94
C THR A 317 4.85 -3.88 7.27
N SER A 318 5.92 -4.62 7.53
CA SER A 318 5.84 -6.01 7.98
C SER A 318 6.78 -6.27 9.16
N THR A 319 6.40 -7.17 10.06
CA THR A 319 7.30 -7.61 11.14
C THR A 319 8.44 -8.44 10.57
N LYS A 320 9.66 -8.28 11.10
CA LYS A 320 10.81 -9.09 10.66
C LYS A 320 10.72 -10.54 11.14
N SER A 321 10.09 -10.75 12.29
CA SER A 321 9.91 -12.07 12.91
C SER A 321 8.52 -12.62 12.60
N PRO A 322 8.39 -13.94 12.36
CA PRO A 322 7.09 -14.59 12.24
C PRO A 322 6.38 -14.66 13.59
N LEU A 323 5.05 -14.81 13.56
CA LEU A 323 4.24 -15.08 14.73
C LEU A 323 4.49 -16.48 15.29
N PRO A 324 4.42 -16.65 16.62
CA PRO A 324 4.39 -17.99 17.21
C PRO A 324 3.10 -18.72 16.82
N VAL A 325 3.22 -20.01 16.57
CA VAL A 325 2.11 -20.88 16.16
C VAL A 325 1.46 -21.48 17.40
N ASN A 326 0.13 -21.54 17.43
CA ASN A 326 -0.69 -22.04 18.54
C ASN A 326 -0.54 -21.27 19.86
N GLU A 327 -0.05 -20.04 19.80
CA GLU A 327 0.05 -19.13 20.94
C GLU A 327 -0.80 -17.88 20.71
N TRP A 328 -1.41 -17.39 21.79
CA TRP A 328 -2.12 -16.11 21.76
C TRP A 328 -1.09 -14.98 21.81
N VAL A 329 -1.25 -14.04 20.88
CA VAL A 329 -0.50 -12.78 20.86
C VAL A 329 -1.48 -11.62 20.81
N HIS A 330 -1.21 -10.58 21.58
CA HIS A 330 -1.97 -9.34 21.51
C HIS A 330 -1.31 -8.41 20.50
N VAL A 331 -2.08 -7.94 19.53
CA VAL A 331 -1.60 -7.11 18.43
C VAL A 331 -2.28 -5.75 18.50
N VAL A 332 -1.48 -4.68 18.45
CA VAL A 332 -1.98 -3.31 18.24
C VAL A 332 -1.39 -2.80 16.94
N VAL A 333 -2.25 -2.37 16.02
CA VAL A 333 -1.83 -1.67 14.79
C VAL A 333 -2.41 -0.28 14.75
N SER A 334 -1.61 0.70 14.32
CA SER A 334 -2.06 2.09 14.22
C SER A 334 -1.64 2.75 12.92
N SER A 335 -2.40 3.76 12.52
CA SER A 335 -2.00 4.80 11.58
C SER A 335 -2.01 6.15 12.30
N ASP A 336 -0.97 6.97 12.11
CA ASP A 336 -0.91 8.34 12.62
C ASP A 336 -1.55 9.37 11.66
N GLY A 337 -2.12 8.92 10.54
CA GLY A 337 -2.68 9.78 9.49
C GLY A 337 -1.63 10.43 8.58
N SER A 338 -0.36 10.07 8.66
CA SER A 338 0.69 10.62 7.77
C SER A 338 0.64 10.07 6.35
N SER A 339 -0.09 8.97 6.13
CA SER A 339 -0.04 8.17 4.90
C SER A 339 1.37 7.65 4.57
N ARG A 340 2.25 7.48 5.56
CA ARG A 340 3.62 6.95 5.38
C ARG A 340 3.85 5.68 6.17
N ALA A 341 4.77 4.85 5.70
CA ALA A 341 5.19 3.64 6.41
C ALA A 341 5.70 3.95 7.83
N SER A 342 6.40 5.07 8.01
CA SER A 342 6.87 5.54 9.33
C SER A 342 5.73 5.87 10.31
N GLY A 343 4.51 6.12 9.80
CA GLY A 343 3.31 6.37 10.57
C GLY A 343 2.48 5.13 10.88
N LEU A 344 2.88 3.98 10.34
CA LEU A 344 2.26 2.68 10.59
C LEU A 344 3.03 1.96 11.70
N THR A 345 2.35 1.63 12.80
CA THR A 345 2.97 0.91 13.91
C THR A 345 2.33 -0.44 14.11
N ILE A 346 3.14 -1.41 14.55
CA ILE A 346 2.72 -2.73 15.00
C ILE A 346 3.34 -2.93 16.38
N ARG A 347 2.53 -3.28 17.38
CA ARG A 347 2.99 -3.72 18.70
C ARG A 347 2.49 -5.12 18.98
N ILE A 348 3.34 -5.93 19.62
CA ILE A 348 3.01 -7.31 19.99
C ILE A 348 3.20 -7.43 21.50
N ASN A 349 2.17 -7.91 22.21
CA ASN A 349 2.19 -8.10 23.67
C ASN A 349 2.63 -6.84 24.43
N GLY A 350 2.13 -5.68 24.01
CA GLY A 350 2.45 -4.38 24.61
C GLY A 350 3.80 -3.79 24.20
N GLU A 351 4.67 -4.53 23.50
CA GLU A 351 6.02 -4.11 23.12
C GLU A 351 6.11 -3.65 21.65
N SER A 352 7.06 -2.74 21.37
CA SER A 352 7.41 -2.37 19.99
C SER A 352 8.14 -3.54 19.31
N THR A 353 7.90 -3.72 18.01
CA THR A 353 8.52 -4.80 17.23
C THR A 353 9.39 -4.26 16.11
N ASP A 354 10.38 -5.06 15.70
CA ASP A 354 11.20 -4.76 14.53
C ASP A 354 10.36 -4.92 13.25
N ILE A 355 10.28 -3.84 12.48
CA ILE A 355 9.56 -3.79 11.20
C ILE A 355 10.50 -3.55 10.02
N GLU A 356 10.06 -3.98 8.84
CA GLU A 356 10.59 -3.61 7.54
C GLU A 356 9.55 -2.81 6.75
N VAL A 357 10.01 -1.81 6.01
CA VAL A 357 9.17 -1.03 5.10
C VAL A 357 8.97 -1.83 3.82
N VAL A 358 7.72 -2.16 3.51
CA VAL A 358 7.35 -2.87 2.29
C VAL A 358 7.04 -1.88 1.18
N LYS A 359 6.29 -0.81 1.48
CA LYS A 359 5.97 0.30 0.57
C LYS A 359 5.82 1.61 1.32
N ASP A 360 6.22 2.71 0.70
CA ASP A 360 6.09 4.07 1.25
C ASP A 360 5.83 5.10 0.15
N SER A 361 4.73 4.91 -0.57
CA SER A 361 4.37 5.69 -1.77
C SER A 361 2.87 6.03 -1.82
N LEU A 362 2.18 5.97 -0.67
CA LEU A 362 0.76 6.29 -0.58
C LEU A 362 0.52 7.78 -0.77
N THR A 363 -0.20 8.12 -1.83
CA THR A 363 -0.49 9.51 -2.21
C THR A 363 -1.97 9.74 -2.52
N ARG A 364 -2.79 8.69 -2.51
CA ARG A 364 -4.20 8.74 -2.89
C ARG A 364 -5.11 8.07 -1.87
N GLU A 365 -6.38 8.45 -1.88
CA GLU A 365 -7.43 7.96 -0.98
C GLU A 365 -7.54 6.42 -0.94
N ILE A 366 -7.70 5.86 0.24
CA ILE A 366 -7.83 4.41 0.49
C ILE A 366 -9.28 3.95 0.63
N THR A 367 -10.25 4.86 0.71
CA THR A 367 -11.68 4.52 0.77
C THR A 367 -12.29 4.21 -0.62
N GLY A 368 -13.40 3.48 -0.64
CA GLY A 368 -14.07 3.04 -1.87
C GLY A 368 -13.59 1.67 -2.38
N GLY A 369 -14.18 1.14 -3.44
CA GLY A 369 -13.84 -0.21 -3.95
C GLY A 369 -14.33 -1.37 -3.09
N GLY A 370 -15.11 -1.11 -2.03
CA GLY A 370 -15.67 -2.09 -1.11
C GLY A 370 -16.67 -1.51 -0.12
N GLY A 371 -16.94 -2.24 0.97
CA GLY A 371 -17.83 -1.77 2.03
C GLY A 371 -17.22 -0.64 2.86
N ASP A 372 -18.05 -0.02 3.69
CA ASP A 372 -17.65 1.02 4.65
C ASP A 372 -17.39 0.44 6.06
N ASN A 373 -17.19 -0.88 6.13
CA ASN A 373 -17.09 -1.66 7.35
C ASN A 373 -15.76 -2.42 7.41
N ILE A 374 -15.27 -2.67 8.62
CA ILE A 374 -14.22 -3.66 8.86
C ILE A 374 -14.84 -5.06 8.70
N ALA A 375 -14.13 -5.95 8.04
CA ALA A 375 -14.45 -7.37 7.95
C ALA A 375 -13.29 -8.20 8.51
N LEU A 376 -13.60 -9.24 9.30
CA LEU A 376 -12.62 -10.14 9.91
C LEU A 376 -12.62 -11.51 9.23
N GLY A 377 -11.44 -12.09 9.07
CA GLY A 377 -11.22 -13.52 8.81
C GLY A 377 -11.47 -14.03 7.39
N GLU A 378 -12.04 -13.22 6.51
CA GLU A 378 -12.26 -13.51 5.09
C GLU A 378 -12.02 -12.24 4.28
N ARG A 379 -11.73 -12.37 3.00
CA ARG A 379 -11.86 -11.31 2.00
C ARG A 379 -12.21 -11.93 0.65
N PHE A 380 -13.17 -11.34 -0.06
CA PHE A 380 -13.66 -11.88 -1.32
C PHE A 380 -12.51 -12.09 -2.32
N ARG A 381 -12.36 -13.33 -2.81
CA ARG A 381 -11.28 -13.77 -3.72
C ARG A 381 -9.87 -13.57 -3.14
N ASP A 382 -9.71 -13.85 -1.85
CA ASP A 382 -8.41 -13.93 -1.19
C ASP A 382 -8.37 -15.16 -0.25
N ARG A 383 -7.25 -15.36 0.45
CA ARG A 383 -7.09 -16.40 1.47
C ARG A 383 -7.50 -15.85 2.83
N GLY A 384 -8.66 -16.27 3.35
CA GLY A 384 -9.07 -15.93 4.71
C GLY A 384 -8.26 -16.63 5.80
N PHE A 385 -8.50 -16.26 7.05
CA PHE A 385 -7.75 -16.70 8.21
C PHE A 385 -8.22 -18.06 8.76
N LYS A 386 -8.24 -19.08 7.89
CA LYS A 386 -8.71 -20.43 8.19
C LYS A 386 -8.05 -21.05 9.44
N GLY A 387 -8.88 -21.47 10.39
CA GLY A 387 -8.48 -22.04 11.68
C GLY A 387 -7.81 -21.04 12.64
N GLY A 388 -7.64 -19.79 12.21
CA GLY A 388 -7.17 -18.69 13.04
C GLY A 388 -8.22 -18.28 14.04
N MET A 389 -7.77 -17.69 15.15
CA MET A 389 -8.66 -17.16 16.18
C MET A 389 -8.40 -15.69 16.46
N VAL A 390 -9.48 -14.94 16.69
CA VAL A 390 -9.45 -13.55 17.16
C VAL A 390 -10.33 -13.41 18.40
N ASP A 391 -9.86 -12.59 19.33
CA ASP A 391 -10.57 -12.25 20.57
C ASP A 391 -10.36 -10.75 20.90
N ASP A 392 -11.27 -10.16 21.68
CA ASP A 392 -11.29 -8.77 22.15
C ASP A 392 -10.91 -7.72 21.09
N PHE A 393 -11.66 -7.67 19.99
CA PHE A 393 -11.38 -6.74 18.89
C PHE A 393 -11.87 -5.33 19.25
N ARG A 394 -10.95 -4.36 19.29
CA ARG A 394 -11.21 -2.97 19.66
C ARG A 394 -10.82 -2.01 18.55
N VAL A 395 -11.64 -0.98 18.32
CA VAL A 395 -11.42 0.03 17.28
C VAL A 395 -11.40 1.41 17.91
N PHE A 396 -10.43 2.25 17.52
CA PHE A 396 -10.27 3.62 18.00
C PHE A 396 -10.13 4.58 16.82
N SER A 397 -10.82 5.72 16.86
CA SER A 397 -10.75 6.77 15.83
C SER A 397 -9.58 7.75 16.03
N ARG A 398 -8.48 7.25 16.62
CA ARG A 398 -7.23 7.98 16.86
C ARG A 398 -6.06 7.03 17.02
N ARG A 399 -4.84 7.57 17.00
CA ARG A 399 -3.64 6.89 17.50
C ARG A 399 -3.73 6.76 19.04
N LEU A 400 -3.47 5.57 19.56
CA LEU A 400 -3.23 5.36 21.00
C LEU A 400 -1.81 5.79 21.38
N SER A 401 -1.65 6.35 22.58
CA SER A 401 -0.32 6.49 23.19
C SER A 401 0.25 5.12 23.54
N ASP A 402 1.57 5.03 23.71
CA ASP A 402 2.22 3.76 24.07
C ASP A 402 1.69 3.17 25.39
N LEU A 403 1.31 4.01 26.36
CA LEU A 403 0.71 3.56 27.61
C LEU A 403 -0.71 2.99 27.39
N GLU A 404 -1.49 3.62 26.52
CA GLU A 404 -2.84 3.15 26.20
C GLU A 404 -2.82 1.86 25.38
N ALA A 405 -1.87 1.71 24.46
CA ALA A 405 -1.64 0.47 23.74
C ALA A 405 -1.15 -0.66 24.68
N LEU A 406 -0.35 -0.33 25.71
CA LEU A 406 -0.04 -1.28 26.77
C LEU A 406 -1.30 -1.64 27.58
N ALA A 407 -2.17 -0.67 27.88
CA ALA A 407 -3.39 -0.91 28.65
C ALA A 407 -4.41 -1.80 27.94
N THR A 408 -4.38 -1.89 26.60
CA THR A 408 -5.22 -2.88 25.88
C THR A 408 -4.70 -4.32 26.01
N PHE A 409 -3.40 -4.49 26.26
CA PHE A 409 -2.75 -5.79 26.53
C PHE A 409 -2.79 -6.17 28.02
N ASP A 410 -2.32 -5.27 28.88
CA ASP A 410 -2.18 -5.45 30.32
C ASP A 410 -2.46 -4.12 31.04
N GLU A 411 -3.72 -3.94 31.45
CA GLU A 411 -4.19 -2.76 32.18
C GLU A 411 -3.50 -2.61 33.55
N VAL A 412 -3.11 -3.72 34.18
CA VAL A 412 -2.43 -3.69 35.49
C VAL A 412 -1.00 -3.18 35.31
N ALA A 413 -0.27 -3.64 34.29
CA ALA A 413 1.06 -3.14 33.97
C ALA A 413 1.02 -1.64 33.58
N ALA A 414 0.06 -1.24 32.75
CA ALA A 414 -0.13 0.17 32.39
C ALA A 414 -0.45 1.04 33.62
N SER A 415 -1.35 0.58 34.50
CA SER A 415 -1.69 1.26 35.76
C SER A 415 -0.50 1.34 36.71
N SER A 416 0.28 0.27 36.82
CA SER A 416 1.51 0.22 37.61
C SER A 416 2.55 1.23 37.10
N LEU A 417 2.70 1.35 35.78
CA LEU A 417 3.58 2.33 35.17
C LEU A 417 3.06 3.77 35.40
N LEU A 418 1.76 4.01 35.23
CA LEU A 418 1.17 5.32 35.46
C LEU A 418 1.32 5.77 36.92
N THR A 419 1.30 4.86 37.89
CA THR A 419 1.39 5.18 39.33
C THR A 419 2.82 5.11 39.88
N ARG A 420 3.80 4.70 39.08
CA ARG A 420 5.19 4.53 39.52
C ARG A 420 5.82 5.87 39.96
N PRO A 421 6.49 5.92 41.13
CA PRO A 421 7.20 7.11 41.59
C PRO A 421 8.18 7.63 40.54
N THR A 422 8.26 8.95 40.39
CA THR A 422 9.04 9.61 39.34
C THR A 422 10.52 9.19 39.36
N GLU A 423 11.07 8.97 40.55
CA GLU A 423 12.47 8.61 40.78
C GLU A 423 12.80 7.16 40.37
N GLN A 424 11.79 6.33 40.14
CA GLN A 424 11.92 4.92 39.77
C GLN A 424 11.66 4.68 38.28
N LEU A 425 11.36 5.72 37.51
CA LEU A 425 11.15 5.63 36.07
C LEU A 425 12.50 5.59 35.35
N ASP A 426 12.69 4.59 34.50
CA ASP A 426 13.76 4.61 33.49
C ASP A 426 13.41 5.51 32.30
N GLU A 427 14.35 5.68 31.37
CA GLU A 427 14.20 6.56 30.21
C GLU A 427 13.06 6.11 29.28
N THR A 428 12.91 4.80 29.07
CA THR A 428 11.86 4.22 28.23
C THR A 428 10.49 4.47 28.85
N GLN A 429 10.35 4.21 30.15
CA GLN A 429 9.13 4.44 30.92
C GLN A 429 8.75 5.92 30.95
N ARG A 430 9.74 6.81 31.11
CA ARG A 430 9.54 8.25 31.00
C ARG A 430 9.05 8.64 29.62
N ALA A 431 9.61 8.06 28.55
CA ALA A 431 9.19 8.34 27.17
C ALA A 431 7.75 7.87 26.90
N THR A 432 7.36 6.70 27.40
CA THR A 432 5.97 6.19 27.34
C THR A 432 4.99 7.11 28.05
N LEU A 433 5.35 7.60 29.24
CA LEU A 433 4.52 8.54 29.99
C LEU A 433 4.46 9.93 29.36
N LEU A 434 5.55 10.38 28.72
CA LEU A 434 5.57 11.64 27.96
C LEU A 434 4.61 11.56 26.77
N ASP A 435 4.66 10.47 26.00
CA ASP A 435 3.72 10.25 24.89
C ASP A 435 2.25 10.24 25.37
N HIS A 436 1.98 9.59 26.51
CA HIS A 436 0.65 9.59 27.12
C HIS A 436 0.19 10.99 27.57
N PHE A 437 1.06 11.73 28.26
CA PHE A 437 0.78 13.10 28.70
C PHE A 437 0.46 14.01 27.52
N LEU A 438 1.28 13.97 26.47
CA LEU A 438 1.11 14.77 25.26
C LEU A 438 -0.24 14.47 24.60
N MET A 439 -0.59 13.19 24.45
CA MET A 439 -1.80 12.76 23.75
C MET A 439 -3.11 12.95 24.54
N THR A 440 -3.05 13.11 25.86
CA THR A 440 -4.26 13.05 26.71
C THR A 440 -4.47 14.23 27.66
N THR A 441 -3.44 15.06 27.87
CA THR A 441 -3.46 16.15 28.85
C THR A 441 -2.94 17.46 28.26
N ASP A 442 -1.97 17.41 27.34
CA ASP A 442 -1.34 18.62 26.84
C ASP A 442 -2.14 19.30 25.70
N ASP A 443 -2.77 20.43 26.01
CA ASP A 443 -3.57 21.19 25.05
C ASP A 443 -2.74 21.74 23.88
N ALA A 444 -1.49 22.17 24.13
CA ALA A 444 -0.65 22.73 23.08
C ALA A 444 -0.25 21.66 22.06
N TRP A 445 0.09 20.46 22.52
CA TRP A 445 0.31 19.30 21.67
C TRP A 445 -0.94 18.92 20.89
N THR A 446 -2.09 18.85 21.56
CA THR A 446 -3.38 18.49 20.94
C THR A 446 -3.76 19.47 19.84
N GLN A 447 -3.60 20.77 20.08
CA GLN A 447 -3.84 21.82 19.08
C GLN A 447 -2.89 21.70 17.88
N HIS A 448 -1.60 21.40 18.13
CA HIS A 448 -0.63 21.19 17.04
C HIS A 448 -0.98 19.98 16.17
N LEU A 449 -1.33 18.85 16.79
CA LEU A 449 -1.75 17.66 16.06
C LEU A 449 -3.04 17.90 15.26
N ALA A 450 -4.01 18.65 15.81
CA ALA A 450 -5.22 19.01 15.08
C ALA A 450 -4.92 19.91 13.87
N ALA A 451 -3.99 20.86 14.01
CA ALA A 451 -3.52 21.69 12.88
C ALA A 451 -2.81 20.85 11.81
N LEU A 452 -1.95 19.91 12.23
CA LEU A 452 -1.27 19.00 11.32
C LEU A 452 -2.25 18.08 10.58
N GLN A 453 -3.22 17.50 11.29
CA GLN A 453 -4.28 16.68 10.69
C GLN A 453 -5.10 17.48 9.67
N SER A 454 -5.47 18.72 10.01
CA SER A 454 -6.19 19.62 9.10
C SER A 454 -5.37 19.92 7.83
N ALA A 455 -4.07 20.21 7.97
CA ALA A 455 -3.17 20.44 6.83
C ALA A 455 -3.03 19.18 5.95
N ARG A 456 -2.91 18.00 6.56
CA ARG A 456 -2.88 16.71 5.84
C ARG A 456 -4.18 16.45 5.09
N GLY A 457 -5.33 16.73 5.71
CA GLY A 457 -6.65 16.62 5.06
C GLY A 457 -6.81 17.58 3.88
N ALA A 458 -6.36 18.83 4.00
CA ALA A 458 -6.37 19.79 2.90
C ALA A 458 -5.48 19.32 1.72
N LEU A 459 -4.29 18.79 2.01
CA LEU A 459 -3.41 18.20 1.00
C LEU A 459 -4.03 16.97 0.34
N ALA A 460 -4.60 16.06 1.13
CA ALA A 460 -5.24 14.84 0.63
C ALA A 460 -6.41 15.18 -0.29
N GLN A 461 -7.36 16.01 0.17
CA GLN A 461 -8.51 16.45 -0.59
C GLN A 461 -8.13 17.10 -1.92
N PHE A 462 -7.11 17.97 -1.91
CA PHE A 462 -6.64 18.62 -3.14
C PHE A 462 -6.02 17.60 -4.10
N ASN A 463 -5.13 16.73 -3.59
CA ASN A 463 -4.45 15.74 -4.41
C ASN A 463 -5.46 14.78 -5.04
N ASP A 464 -6.42 14.27 -4.26
CA ASP A 464 -7.43 13.28 -4.69
C ASP A 464 -8.39 13.83 -5.75
N GLY A 465 -8.54 15.16 -5.86
CA GLY A 465 -9.30 15.80 -6.93
C GLY A 465 -8.59 15.86 -8.29
N LEU A 466 -7.29 15.57 -8.35
CA LEU A 466 -6.50 15.63 -9.58
C LEU A 466 -6.61 14.33 -10.37
N LYS A 467 -6.68 14.44 -11.71
CA LYS A 467 -6.69 13.29 -12.62
C LYS A 467 -5.34 12.56 -12.62
N GLU A 468 -5.37 11.27 -12.92
CA GLU A 468 -4.17 10.43 -13.05
C GLU A 468 -4.16 9.71 -14.40
N ILE A 469 -2.97 9.43 -14.91
CA ILE A 469 -2.75 8.65 -16.15
C ILE A 469 -1.63 7.63 -15.95
N MET A 470 -1.74 6.47 -16.60
CA MET A 470 -0.77 5.38 -16.55
C MET A 470 0.48 5.80 -17.30
N VAL A 471 1.62 5.63 -16.65
CA VAL A 471 2.94 5.97 -17.21
C VAL A 471 3.94 4.88 -16.85
N MET A 472 5.14 4.95 -17.37
CA MET A 472 6.26 4.17 -16.86
C MET A 472 6.93 4.93 -15.72
N ARG A 473 7.36 4.20 -14.70
CA ARG A 473 8.32 4.65 -13.68
C ARG A 473 9.15 3.44 -13.30
N GLU A 474 10.45 3.46 -13.61
CA GLU A 474 11.31 2.34 -13.22
C GLU A 474 11.47 2.25 -11.70
N LEU A 475 11.48 1.01 -11.23
CA LEU A 475 11.90 0.66 -9.88
C LEU A 475 13.38 1.04 -9.69
N PRO A 476 13.78 1.50 -8.49
CA PRO A 476 15.19 1.75 -8.19
C PRO A 476 16.07 0.51 -8.39
N GLU A 477 15.52 -0.67 -8.08
CA GLU A 477 16.16 -1.96 -8.31
C GLU A 477 15.44 -2.72 -9.44
N PRO A 478 16.14 -3.03 -10.55
CA PRO A 478 15.57 -3.80 -11.64
C PRO A 478 15.12 -5.19 -11.22
N LYS A 479 14.04 -5.69 -11.83
CA LYS A 479 13.58 -7.07 -11.65
C LYS A 479 14.53 -8.01 -12.40
N LYS A 480 14.79 -9.18 -11.82
CA LYS A 480 15.47 -10.26 -12.55
C LYS A 480 14.62 -10.69 -13.74
N ALA A 481 15.27 -10.83 -14.91
CA ALA A 481 14.64 -11.38 -16.10
C ALA A 481 15.15 -12.80 -16.33
N TYR A 482 14.29 -13.65 -16.89
CA TYR A 482 14.66 -15.00 -17.25
C TYR A 482 14.18 -15.29 -18.66
N VAL A 483 14.93 -16.12 -19.36
CA VAL A 483 14.42 -16.79 -20.54
C VAL A 483 13.29 -17.72 -20.12
N LEU A 484 12.11 -17.64 -20.75
CA LEU A 484 10.99 -18.54 -20.43
C LEU A 484 10.94 -19.71 -21.40
N TYR A 485 10.55 -20.89 -20.91
CA TYR A 485 10.35 -22.05 -21.78
C TYR A 485 9.11 -21.87 -22.63
N ARG A 486 9.27 -21.64 -23.94
CA ARG A 486 8.16 -21.41 -24.87
C ARG A 486 7.19 -20.30 -24.42
N GLY A 487 7.70 -19.26 -23.77
CA GLY A 487 6.88 -18.15 -23.29
C GLY A 487 6.10 -18.40 -22.00
N GLU A 488 6.20 -19.58 -21.38
CA GLU A 488 5.47 -19.97 -20.18
C GLU A 488 6.04 -19.29 -18.92
N TYR A 489 5.26 -18.42 -18.28
CA TYR A 489 5.71 -17.56 -17.18
C TYR A 489 6.16 -18.33 -15.93
N THR A 490 5.62 -19.53 -15.72
CA THR A 490 6.00 -20.41 -14.61
C THR A 490 7.31 -21.16 -14.84
N GLN A 491 7.79 -21.24 -16.08
CA GLN A 491 8.95 -22.05 -16.46
C GLN A 491 10.16 -21.18 -16.85
N ARG A 492 10.82 -20.64 -15.82
CA ARG A 492 12.04 -19.85 -15.94
C ARG A 492 13.25 -20.75 -16.24
N ARG A 493 14.12 -20.28 -17.14
CA ARG A 493 15.41 -20.91 -17.48
C ARG A 493 16.56 -20.03 -16.98
N GLU A 494 17.55 -19.76 -17.82
CA GLU A 494 18.67 -18.90 -17.47
C GLU A 494 18.25 -17.45 -17.24
N GLU A 495 18.90 -16.81 -16.27
CA GLU A 495 18.82 -15.37 -16.07
C GLU A 495 19.39 -14.64 -17.30
N VAL A 496 18.76 -13.53 -17.65
CA VAL A 496 19.13 -12.72 -18.81
C VAL A 496 19.16 -11.24 -18.44
N PHE A 497 20.08 -10.51 -19.08
CA PHE A 497 20.31 -9.10 -18.84
C PHE A 497 19.95 -8.29 -20.07
N ALA A 498 19.57 -7.03 -19.86
CA ALA A 498 19.23 -6.10 -20.92
C ALA A 498 20.31 -6.04 -22.02
N GLY A 499 19.87 -6.14 -23.28
CA GLY A 499 20.71 -6.13 -24.48
C GLY A 499 19.88 -6.01 -25.76
N THR A 500 20.57 -5.92 -26.90
CA THR A 500 19.99 -5.86 -28.25
C THR A 500 20.42 -7.05 -29.09
N PRO A 501 19.68 -7.39 -30.16
CA PRO A 501 20.08 -8.45 -31.08
C PRO A 501 21.46 -8.22 -31.71
N ALA A 502 22.29 -9.25 -31.74
CA ALA A 502 23.65 -9.22 -32.28
C ALA A 502 23.70 -9.01 -33.79
N ALA A 503 22.60 -9.30 -34.49
CA ALA A 503 22.46 -9.04 -35.93
C ALA A 503 22.25 -7.55 -36.27
N LEU A 504 21.97 -6.72 -35.27
CA LEU A 504 21.81 -5.27 -35.41
C LEU A 504 23.05 -4.54 -34.88
N SER A 505 23.02 -3.21 -34.91
CA SER A 505 24.10 -2.39 -34.36
C SER A 505 24.40 -2.76 -32.89
N PRO A 506 25.68 -2.77 -32.47
CA PRO A 506 26.02 -3.06 -31.08
C PRO A 506 25.42 -2.00 -30.15
N PHE A 507 25.01 -2.43 -28.96
CA PHE A 507 24.56 -1.52 -27.90
C PHE A 507 25.75 -0.64 -27.44
N PRO A 508 25.60 0.69 -27.30
CA PRO A 508 26.70 1.56 -26.89
C PRO A 508 27.26 1.16 -25.51
N GLU A 509 28.58 1.15 -25.37
CA GLU A 509 29.24 0.71 -24.12
C GLU A 509 28.96 1.65 -22.93
N ASP A 510 28.78 2.94 -23.21
CA ASP A 510 28.53 4.01 -22.25
C ASP A 510 27.04 4.26 -21.97
N ALA A 511 26.14 3.57 -22.69
CA ALA A 511 24.71 3.69 -22.49
C ALA A 511 24.22 2.82 -21.31
N PRO A 512 23.28 3.31 -20.48
CA PRO A 512 22.69 2.52 -19.42
C PRO A 512 21.93 1.33 -20.00
N LYS A 513 22.00 0.16 -19.35
CA LYS A 513 21.33 -1.07 -19.80
C LYS A 513 19.84 -1.08 -19.42
N ASN A 514 19.10 -0.07 -19.86
CA ASN A 514 17.66 0.14 -19.63
C ASN A 514 17.00 0.82 -20.84
N ARG A 515 15.74 1.26 -20.69
CA ARG A 515 15.00 1.91 -21.80
C ARG A 515 15.66 3.19 -22.30
N LEU A 516 16.38 3.93 -21.46
CA LEU A 516 17.09 5.14 -21.89
C LEU A 516 18.25 4.80 -22.82
N GLY A 517 19.02 3.75 -22.51
CA GLY A 517 20.06 3.29 -23.43
C GLY A 517 19.48 2.66 -24.69
N LEU A 518 18.31 2.01 -24.61
CA LEU A 518 17.59 1.51 -25.77
C LEU A 518 17.18 2.65 -26.72
N ALA A 519 16.67 3.76 -26.17
CA ALA A 519 16.35 4.95 -26.97
C ALA A 519 17.60 5.50 -27.68
N LYS A 520 18.71 5.67 -26.95
CA LYS A 520 20.00 6.13 -27.51
C LYS A 520 20.60 5.16 -28.55
N TRP A 521 20.27 3.88 -28.49
CA TRP A 521 20.74 2.91 -29.47
C TRP A 521 19.93 3.00 -30.78
N LEU A 522 18.67 3.43 -30.70
CA LEU A 522 17.76 3.55 -31.83
C LEU A 522 17.96 4.84 -32.64
N THR A 523 18.39 5.91 -31.99
CA THR A 523 18.52 7.27 -32.53
C THR A 523 19.98 7.71 -32.57
#